data_AF-A0A6C2U5B5-F1
#
_entry.id   AF-A0A6C2U5B5-F1
#
_cell.length_a   1.000
_cell.length_b   1.000
_cell.length_c   1.000
_cell.angle_alpha   90.00
_cell.angle_beta   90.00
_cell.angle_gamma   90.00
#
_symmetry.space_group_name_H-M   'P 1'
#
loop_
_entity.id
_entity.type
_entity.pdbx_description
1 polymer ?
#
loop_
_entity_poly.entity_id
_entity_poly.type
_entity_poly.pdbx_seq_one_letter_code
_entity_poly.pdbx_strand_id
1 'polypeptide(L)'
;MSGMKSAYDLAMERLGGESNELTDGQKAALSEIDTKTKAKVAETEIMFDQQLATEADPAKAAMILQTRQQQIARIKADAEEKKENVRQKA
;
A
#
# COMPACT_ATOMS: atom_id res chain seq x y z
N MET A 1 -30.15 -27.06 -9.10
CA MET A 1 -29.02 -27.64 -8.35
C MET A 1 -28.23 -26.50 -7.75
N SER A 2 -28.36 -26.29 -6.44
CA SER A 2 -27.65 -25.22 -5.72
C SER A 2 -26.19 -25.66 -5.55
N GLY A 3 -25.25 -24.88 -6.10
CA GLY A 3 -23.81 -25.16 -6.00
C GLY A 3 -23.36 -25.17 -4.54
N MET A 4 -22.38 -26.02 -4.21
CA MET A 4 -21.75 -26.05 -2.88
C MET A 4 -21.30 -24.65 -2.48
N LYS A 5 -21.97 -24.06 -1.50
CA LYS A 5 -21.50 -22.86 -0.82
C LYS A 5 -20.19 -23.20 -0.10
N SER A 6 -19.23 -22.29 -0.10
CA SER A 6 -17.99 -22.46 0.63
C SER A 6 -18.27 -22.53 2.14
N ALA A 7 -17.43 -23.23 2.89
CA ALA A 7 -17.49 -23.25 4.36
C ALA A 7 -17.40 -21.83 4.95
N TYR A 8 -16.75 -20.91 4.23
CA TYR A 8 -16.69 -19.48 4.54
C TYR A 8 -18.07 -18.82 4.43
N ASP A 9 -18.78 -19.03 3.31
CA ASP A 9 -20.12 -18.47 3.09
C ASP A 9 -21.11 -18.94 4.17
N LEU A 10 -21.01 -20.20 4.58
CA LEU A 10 -21.86 -20.78 5.62
C LEU A 10 -21.52 -20.26 7.03
N ALA A 11 -20.27 -19.91 7.29
CA ALA A 11 -19.84 -19.34 8.57
C ALA A 11 -20.29 -17.88 8.71
N MET A 12 -20.29 -17.12 7.61
CA MET A 12 -20.75 -15.72 7.56
C MET A 12 -22.27 -15.62 7.71
N GLU A 13 -23.04 -16.53 7.10
CA GLU A 13 -24.50 -16.61 7.28
C GLU A 13 -24.90 -16.86 8.76
N ARG A 14 -24.04 -17.54 9.54
CA ARG A 14 -24.30 -17.87 10.95
C ARG A 14 -23.95 -16.75 11.94
N LEU A 15 -23.17 -15.76 11.54
CA LEU A 15 -22.68 -14.67 12.41
C LEU A 15 -23.56 -13.40 12.38
N GLY A 16 -24.65 -13.39 11.62
CA GLY A 16 -25.78 -12.47 11.86
C GLY A 16 -25.51 -10.98 11.67
N GLY A 17 -24.69 -10.59 10.69
CA GLY A 17 -24.54 -9.18 10.30
C GLY A 17 -24.04 -9.04 8.87
N GLU A 18 -24.53 -8.01 8.16
CA GLU A 18 -23.85 -7.45 6.98
C GLU A 18 -22.52 -6.86 7.46
N SER A 19 -21.52 -7.71 7.59
CA SER A 19 -20.17 -7.26 7.86
C SER A 19 -19.69 -6.55 6.60
N ASN A 20 -19.30 -5.27 6.72
CA ASN A 20 -18.43 -4.57 5.75
C ASN A 20 -17.02 -5.21 5.72
N GLU A 21 -16.96 -6.54 5.77
CA GLU A 21 -15.74 -7.31 5.73
C GLU A 21 -15.22 -7.32 4.30
N LEU A 22 -13.95 -6.97 4.17
CA LEU A 22 -13.27 -7.03 2.89
C LEU A 22 -13.31 -8.47 2.37
N THR A 23 -13.66 -8.61 1.10
CA THR A 23 -13.55 -9.89 0.39
C THR A 23 -12.09 -10.35 0.36
N ASP A 24 -11.85 -11.65 0.21
CA ASP A 24 -10.49 -12.18 0.08
C ASP A 24 -9.74 -11.57 -1.11
N GLY A 25 -10.46 -11.25 -2.19
CA GLY A 25 -9.92 -10.50 -3.32
C GLY A 25 -9.47 -9.09 -2.96
N GLN A 26 -10.26 -8.36 -2.17
CA GLN A 26 -9.86 -7.03 -1.66
C GLN A 26 -8.65 -7.14 -0.72
N LYS A 27 -8.64 -8.10 0.22
CA LYS A 27 -7.51 -8.33 1.13
C LYS A 27 -6.22 -8.62 0.34
N ALA A 28 -6.28 -9.49 -0.67
CA ALA A 28 -5.15 -9.80 -1.54
C ALA A 28 -4.66 -8.57 -2.31
N ALA A 29 -5.56 -7.79 -2.89
CA ALA A 29 -5.21 -6.57 -3.63
C ALA A 29 -4.56 -5.51 -2.73
N LEU A 30 -5.06 -5.32 -1.49
CA LEU A 30 -4.47 -4.41 -0.51
C LEU A 30 -3.04 -4.86 -0.14
N SER A 31 -2.83 -6.15 0.12
CA SER A 31 -1.51 -6.71 0.43
C SER A 31 -0.51 -6.53 -0.72
N GLU A 32 -0.97 -6.71 -1.97
CA GLU A 32 -0.15 -6.45 -3.15
C GLU A 32 0.24 -4.97 -3.26
N ILE A 33 -0.70 -4.04 -3.01
CA ILE A 33 -0.43 -2.60 -2.99
C ILE A 33 0.62 -2.26 -1.92
N ASP A 34 0.49 -2.79 -0.70
CA ASP A 34 1.43 -2.53 0.38
C ASP A 34 2.82 -3.09 0.06
N THR A 35 2.91 -4.28 -0.52
CA THR A 35 4.18 -4.89 -0.96
C THR A 35 4.89 -4.04 -2.00
N LYS A 36 4.17 -3.61 -3.04
CA LYS A 36 4.73 -2.74 -4.10
C LYS A 36 5.13 -1.37 -3.55
N THR A 37 4.32 -0.81 -2.66
CA THR A 37 4.62 0.47 -1.99
C THR A 37 5.90 0.38 -1.18
N LYS A 38 6.06 -0.69 -0.40
CA LYS A 38 7.27 -0.93 0.40
C LYS A 38 8.51 -1.05 -0.47
N ALA A 39 8.45 -1.80 -1.56
CA ALA A 39 9.56 -1.93 -2.51
C ALA A 39 9.95 -0.56 -3.11
N LYS A 40 8.96 0.20 -3.58
CA LYS A 40 9.20 1.52 -4.19
C LYS A 40 9.78 2.54 -3.20
N VAL A 41 9.34 2.51 -1.94
CA VAL A 41 9.93 3.33 -0.87
C VAL A 41 11.39 2.93 -0.66
N ALA A 42 11.70 1.64 -0.51
CA ALA A 42 13.07 1.17 -0.31
C ALA A 42 14.00 1.55 -1.49
N GLU A 43 13.54 1.40 -2.72
CA GLU A 43 14.28 1.83 -3.93
C GLU A 43 14.57 3.34 -3.89
N THR A 44 13.57 4.14 -3.53
CA THR A 44 13.70 5.60 -3.40
C THR A 44 14.71 5.95 -2.31
N GLU A 45 14.65 5.29 -1.16
CA GLU A 45 15.59 5.49 -0.06
C GLU A 45 17.02 5.18 -0.50
N ILE A 46 17.26 4.00 -1.09
CA ILE A 46 18.58 3.60 -1.58
C ILE A 46 19.13 4.60 -2.60
N MET A 47 18.31 5.04 -3.56
CA MET A 47 18.73 6.00 -4.58
C MET A 47 19.20 7.32 -3.96
N PHE A 48 18.42 7.87 -3.01
CA PHE A 48 18.78 9.14 -2.38
C PHE A 48 19.93 9.01 -1.38
N ASP A 49 20.05 7.87 -0.68
CA ASP A 49 21.16 7.60 0.22
C ASP A 49 22.49 7.53 -0.55
N GLN A 50 22.49 6.96 -1.77
CA GLN A 50 23.64 6.98 -2.67
C GLN A 50 24.02 8.40 -3.11
N GLN A 51 23.04 9.26 -3.40
CA GLN A 51 23.30 10.66 -3.75
C GLN A 51 23.91 11.42 -2.56
N LEU A 52 23.33 11.25 -1.37
CA LEU A 52 23.82 11.86 -0.13
C LEU A 52 25.24 11.42 0.22
N ALA A 53 25.59 10.15 -0.01
CA ALA A 53 26.93 9.63 0.24
C ALA A 53 28.02 10.35 -0.56
N THR A 54 27.66 10.98 -1.69
CA THR A 54 28.59 11.69 -2.58
C THR A 54 28.48 13.22 -2.49
N GLU A 55 27.54 13.75 -1.71
CA GLU A 55 27.31 15.20 -1.62
C GLU A 55 28.08 15.80 -0.45
N ALA A 56 28.94 16.80 -0.75
CA ALA A 56 29.77 17.47 0.24
C ALA A 56 29.19 18.84 0.66
N ASP A 57 28.30 19.42 -0.14
CA ASP A 57 27.64 20.69 0.14
C ASP A 57 26.44 20.48 1.07
N PRO A 58 26.46 21.01 2.31
CA PRO A 58 25.36 20.84 3.26
C PRO A 58 24.02 21.39 2.75
N ALA A 59 24.04 22.47 1.96
CA ALA A 59 22.81 23.06 1.43
C ALA A 59 22.17 22.13 0.39
N LYS A 60 22.98 21.52 -0.48
CA LYS A 60 22.50 20.53 -1.45
C LYS A 60 22.05 19.24 -0.77
N ALA A 61 22.79 18.76 0.22
CA ALA A 61 22.39 17.59 1.01
C ALA A 61 21.01 17.79 1.68
N ALA A 62 20.75 18.98 2.21
CA ALA A 62 19.44 19.33 2.76
C ALA A 62 18.32 19.30 1.70
N MET A 63 18.58 19.81 0.49
CA MET A 63 17.63 19.76 -0.63
C MET A 63 17.36 18.31 -1.07
N ILE A 64 18.39 17.47 -1.12
CA ILE A 64 18.26 16.03 -1.45
C ILE A 64 17.36 15.33 -0.41
N LEU A 65 17.58 15.58 0.88
CA LEU A 65 16.74 15.04 1.96
C LEU A 65 15.28 15.52 1.88
N GLN A 66 15.06 16.79 1.56
CA GLN A 66 13.72 17.34 1.38
C GLN A 66 13.02 16.68 0.19
N THR A 67 13.73 16.51 -0.92
CA THR A 67 13.20 15.86 -2.13
C THR A 67 12.86 14.40 -1.87
N ARG A 68 13.74 13.66 -1.17
CA ARG A 68 13.48 12.28 -0.72
C ARG A 68 12.17 12.16 0.05
N GLN A 69 11.96 13.05 1.03
CA GLN A 69 10.74 13.06 1.84
C GLN A 69 9.49 13.33 1.01
N GLN A 70 9.54 14.29 0.09
CA GLN A 70 8.42 14.59 -0.81
C GLN A 70 8.08 13.42 -1.73
N GLN A 71 9.09 12.73 -2.27
CA GLN A 71 8.85 11.56 -3.14
C GLN A 71 8.24 10.40 -2.36
N ILE A 72 8.75 10.09 -1.16
CA ILE A 72 8.17 9.05 -0.31
C ILE A 72 6.73 9.40 0.10
N ALA A 73 6.47 10.66 0.45
CA ALA A 73 5.12 11.11 0.79
C ALA A 73 4.15 10.92 -0.39
N ARG A 74 4.57 11.26 -1.61
CA ARG A 74 3.78 11.04 -2.83
C ARG A 74 3.51 9.56 -3.07
N ILE A 75 4.53 8.69 -2.95
CA ILE A 75 4.37 7.24 -3.10
C ILE A 75 3.31 6.70 -2.13
N LYS A 76 3.33 7.14 -0.87
CA LYS A 76 2.36 6.74 0.14
C LYS A 76 0.96 7.27 -0.16
N ALA A 77 0.84 8.53 -0.59
CA ALA A 77 -0.44 9.11 -0.97
C ALA A 77 -1.10 8.34 -2.15
N ASP A 78 -0.34 8.07 -3.20
CA ASP A 78 -0.80 7.27 -4.34
C ASP A 78 -1.23 5.85 -3.92
N ALA A 79 -0.54 5.27 -2.93
CA ALA A 79 -0.89 3.96 -2.38
C ALA A 79 -2.21 4.00 -1.58
N GLU A 80 -2.41 5.02 -0.75
CA GLU A 80 -3.66 5.18 0.00
C GLU A 80 -4.85 5.41 -0.93
N GLU A 81 -4.70 6.21 -1.98
CA GLU A 81 -5.75 6.39 -2.99
C GLU A 81 -6.12 5.06 -3.66
N LYS A 82 -5.12 4.22 -4.01
CA LYS A 82 -5.37 2.90 -4.58
C LYS A 82 -6.06 1.97 -3.59
N LYS A 83 -5.66 1.98 -2.32
CA LYS A 83 -6.29 1.16 -1.28
C LYS A 83 -7.74 1.57 -1.05
N GLU A 84 -8.01 2.87 -1.06
CA GLU A 84 -9.36 3.38 -0.92
C GLU A 84 -10.26 2.95 -2.08
N ASN A 85 -9.75 3.04 -3.32
CA ASN A 85 -10.46 2.51 -4.49
C ASN A 85 -10.75 0.99 -4.39
N VAL A 86 -9.87 0.20 -3.76
CA VAL A 86 -10.11 -1.23 -3.53
C VAL A 86 -11.21 -1.43 -2.49
N ARG A 87 -11.23 -0.63 -1.42
CA ARG A 87 -12.25 -0.69 -0.37
C ARG A 87 -13.64 -0.28 -0.88
N GLN A 88 -13.71 0.75 -1.73
CA GLN A 88 -14.96 1.30 -2.27
C GLN A 88 -15.57 0.47 -3.42
N LYS A 89 -14.82 -0.47 -4.01
CA LYS A 89 -15.31 -1.38 -5.06
C LYS A 89 -16.16 -2.56 -4.54
N ALA A 90 -16.64 -2.48 -3.30
CA ALA A 90 -17.53 -3.48 -2.69
C ALA A 90 -18.92 -3.44 -3.33
#